data_AF-A0ABD2P078-F1
#
_entry.id   AF-A0ABD2P078-F1
#
_cell.length_a   1.000
_cell.length_b   1.000
_cell.length_c   1.000
_cell.angle_alpha   90.00
_cell.angle_beta   90.00
_cell.angle_gamma   90.00
#
_symmetry.space_group_name_H-M   'P 1'
#
loop_
_entity.id
_entity.type
_entity.pdbx_description
1 polymer ?
#
loop_
_entity_poly.entity_id
_entity_poly.type
_entity_poly.pdbx_seq_one_letter_code
_entity_poly.pdbx_strand_id
1 'polypeptide(L)'
;MIEVSEEENDDGIAKDTEALTLLDNPSTRENIINNLLELEAFFKMRMLEMTNESDLLSLSQIQHAPSIIQLQTFETITVLSEKVNKALNNLTNKRTQHLHNLKHSLNYIDILTSNLNQKLSQVDRFKNCKITLENKIVETHREIKKIEKMVELLIMKTKELQKNIQDDISVKYKGRKVNIVGGITVI
;
A
#
# COMPACT_ATOMS: atom_id res chain seq x y z
N MET A 1 52.05 33.99 4.12
CA MET A 1 53.02 32.92 3.83
C MET A 1 53.36 32.30 5.17
N ILE A 2 52.99 31.08 5.52
CA ILE A 2 52.49 29.92 4.78
C ILE A 2 51.51 29.21 5.73
N GLU A 3 50.28 28.95 5.26
CA GLU A 3 49.39 27.97 5.90
C GLU A 3 50.05 26.60 5.71
N VAL A 4 50.38 25.96 6.82
CA VAL A 4 50.89 24.58 6.82
C VAL A 4 49.70 23.69 6.51
N SER A 5 49.59 23.29 5.25
CA SER A 5 48.75 22.18 4.83
C SER A 5 49.22 20.93 5.56
N GLU A 6 48.38 20.37 6.42
CA GLU A 6 48.54 19.01 6.92
C GLU A 6 48.48 18.07 5.71
N GLU A 7 49.64 17.70 5.19
CA GLU A 7 49.78 16.56 4.30
C GLU A 7 49.38 15.32 5.12
N GLU A 8 48.18 14.81 4.87
CA GLU A 8 47.78 13.47 5.28
C GLU A 8 48.78 12.48 4.67
N ASN A 9 49.74 12.04 5.48
CA ASN A 9 50.58 10.89 5.16
C ASN A 9 49.66 9.67 5.00
N ASP A 10 49.36 9.32 3.76
CA ASP A 10 48.73 8.06 3.38
C ASP A 10 49.69 6.91 3.71
N ASP A 11 49.58 6.39 4.93
CA ASP A 11 50.36 5.25 5.42
C ASP A 11 49.92 3.93 4.73
N GLY A 12 49.01 3.98 3.74
CA GLY A 12 48.46 2.84 3.02
C GLY A 12 47.62 1.89 3.89
N ILE A 13 47.32 2.29 5.13
CA ILE A 13 46.57 1.52 6.11
C ILE A 13 45.15 2.08 6.18
N ALA A 14 44.20 1.34 5.62
CA ALA A 14 42.78 1.63 5.75
C ALA A 14 42.37 1.62 7.23
N LYS A 15 41.82 2.73 7.74
CA LYS A 15 41.36 2.88 9.12
C LYS A 15 39.84 3.00 9.19
N ASP A 16 39.25 2.50 10.28
CA ASP A 16 37.83 2.60 10.61
C ASP A 16 36.87 2.20 9.47
N THR A 17 36.24 3.19 8.83
CA THR A 17 35.25 2.98 7.76
C THR A 17 35.87 2.55 6.44
N GLU A 18 37.15 2.86 6.21
CA GLU A 18 37.88 2.46 5.00
C GLU A 18 38.32 0.99 5.06
N ALA A 19 38.41 0.42 6.26
CA ALA A 19 38.69 -1.01 6.45
C ALA A 19 37.45 -1.90 6.26
N LEU A 20 36.26 -1.30 6.16
CA LEU A 20 35.02 -2.04 5.92
C LEU A 20 34.95 -2.53 4.46
N THR A 21 34.34 -3.69 4.26
CA THR A 21 34.12 -4.21 2.90
C THR A 21 33.17 -3.31 2.10
N LEU A 22 33.22 -3.40 0.77
CA LEU A 22 32.42 -2.59 -0.18
C LEU A 22 30.90 -2.58 0.10
N LEU A 23 30.37 -3.61 0.77
CA LEU A 23 28.95 -3.69 1.11
C LEU A 23 28.67 -3.42 2.59
N ASP A 24 29.70 -3.30 3.42
CA ASP A 24 29.60 -2.95 4.83
C ASP A 24 29.83 -1.45 5.08
N ASN A 25 30.61 -0.78 4.23
CA ASN A 25 30.77 0.66 4.29
C ASN A 25 29.48 1.32 3.74
N PRO A 26 28.75 2.11 4.55
CA PRO A 26 27.47 2.69 4.16
C PRO A 26 27.55 3.55 2.89
N SER A 27 28.59 4.36 2.75
CA SER A 27 28.79 5.26 1.61
C SER A 27 29.02 4.48 0.32
N THR A 28 29.88 3.46 0.34
CA THR A 28 30.13 2.62 -0.84
C THR A 28 28.92 1.77 -1.21
N ARG A 29 28.20 1.24 -0.22
CA ARG A 29 26.97 0.48 -0.43
C ARG A 29 25.87 1.34 -1.05
N GLU A 30 25.70 2.56 -0.56
CA GLU A 30 24.75 3.53 -1.11
C GLU A 30 25.09 3.86 -2.56
N ASN A 31 26.36 4.14 -2.85
CA ASN A 31 26.82 4.36 -4.22
C ASN A 31 26.53 3.16 -5.13
N ILE A 32 26.83 1.93 -4.70
CA ILE A 32 26.55 0.72 -5.48
C ILE A 32 25.04 0.59 -5.78
N ILE A 33 24.19 0.84 -4.78
CA ILE A 33 22.73 0.77 -4.95
C ILE A 33 22.25 1.85 -5.94
N ASN A 34 22.73 3.09 -5.79
CA ASN A 34 22.39 4.19 -6.69
C ASN A 34 22.80 3.89 -8.13
N ASN A 35 24.04 3.44 -8.34
CA ASN A 35 24.53 3.03 -9.66
C ASN A 35 23.68 1.90 -10.28
N LEU A 36 23.26 0.91 -9.47
CA LEU A 36 22.39 -0.15 -9.96
C LEU A 36 20.97 0.34 -10.30
N LEU A 37 20.43 1.30 -9.54
CA LEU A 37 19.14 1.94 -9.85
C LEU A 37 19.20 2.79 -11.12
N GLU A 38 20.29 3.55 -11.29
CA GLU A 38 20.55 4.32 -12.51
C GLU A 38 20.68 3.39 -13.72
N LEU A 39 21.39 2.27 -13.57
CA LEU A 39 21.53 1.28 -14.64
C LEU A 39 20.20 0.59 -14.98
N GLU A 40 19.36 0.33 -13.97
CA GLU A 40 18.00 -0.20 -14.19
C GLU A 40 17.14 0.80 -14.98
N ALA A 41 17.18 2.09 -14.60
CA ALA A 41 16.47 3.14 -15.31
C ALA A 41 16.97 3.30 -16.76
N PHE A 42 18.29 3.25 -16.95
CA PHE A 42 18.90 3.25 -18.28
C PHE A 42 18.39 2.09 -19.15
N PHE A 43 18.36 0.86 -18.63
CA PHE A 43 17.86 -0.28 -19.40
C PHE A 43 16.37 -0.17 -19.74
N LYS A 44 15.54 0.33 -18.81
CA LYS A 44 14.12 0.57 -19.08
C LYS A 44 13.92 1.59 -20.20
N MET A 45 14.65 2.71 -20.15
CA MET A 45 14.61 3.74 -21.19
C MET A 45 15.08 3.18 -22.54
N ARG A 46 16.20 2.43 -22.52
CA ARG A 46 16.75 1.79 -23.72
C ARG A 46 15.78 0.81 -24.37
N MET A 47 15.09 -0.01 -23.58
CA MET A 47 14.08 -0.94 -24.10
C MET A 47 12.91 -0.20 -24.76
N LEU A 48 12.47 0.93 -24.19
CA LEU A 48 11.41 1.76 -24.76
C LEU A 48 11.83 2.39 -26.10
N GLU A 49 13.05 2.95 -26.16
CA GLU A 49 13.62 3.50 -27.41
C GLU A 49 13.70 2.43 -28.51
N MET A 50 14.14 1.22 -28.18
CA MET A 50 14.25 0.13 -29.17
C MET A 50 12.90 -0.41 -29.62
N THR A 51 11.85 -0.24 -28.82
CA THR A 51 10.47 -0.63 -29.20
C THR A 51 9.82 0.44 -30.09
N ASN A 52 10.20 1.70 -29.91
CA ASN A 52 9.67 2.84 -30.64
C ASN A 52 10.69 3.32 -31.71
N GLU A 53 10.81 2.59 -32.82
CA GLU A 53 11.76 2.89 -33.92
C GLU A 53 11.60 4.28 -34.58
N SER A 54 10.57 5.06 -34.24
CA SER A 54 10.26 6.35 -34.87
C SER A 54 10.99 7.57 -34.27
N ASP A 55 11.77 7.40 -33.21
CA ASP A 55 12.41 8.53 -32.54
C ASP A 55 13.77 8.86 -33.19
N LEU A 56 13.76 9.70 -34.24
CA LEU A 56 14.94 10.15 -34.99
C LEU A 56 16.07 10.70 -34.08
N LEU A 57 15.68 11.31 -32.95
CA LEU A 57 16.59 11.80 -31.92
C LEU A 57 17.38 10.67 -31.24
N SER A 58 16.72 9.55 -30.91
CA SER A 58 17.37 8.39 -30.29
C SER A 58 18.44 7.78 -31.20
N LEU A 59 18.14 7.63 -32.50
CA LEU A 59 19.05 7.12 -33.52
C LEU A 59 20.33 7.96 -33.63
N SER A 60 20.21 9.28 -33.62
CA SER A 60 21.37 10.19 -33.67
C SER A 60 22.28 10.09 -32.44
N GLN A 61 21.70 9.94 -31.24
CA GLN A 61 22.47 9.82 -29.99
C GLN A 61 23.20 8.47 -29.90
N ILE A 62 22.57 7.39 -30.38
CA ILE A 62 23.16 6.05 -30.39
C ILE A 62 24.33 5.97 -31.38
N GLN A 63 24.25 6.64 -32.53
CA GLN A 63 25.32 6.64 -33.54
C GLN A 63 26.64 7.22 -33.00
N HIS A 64 26.56 8.14 -32.03
CA HIS A 64 27.72 8.71 -31.34
C HIS A 64 28.11 7.97 -30.06
N ALA A 65 27.31 6.97 -29.63
CA ALA A 65 27.60 6.18 -28.45
C ALA A 65 28.73 5.16 -28.71
N PRO A 66 29.46 4.70 -27.68
CA PRO A 66 30.46 3.64 -27.82
C PRO A 66 29.90 2.36 -28.46
N SER A 67 30.74 1.62 -29.19
CA SER A 67 30.33 0.39 -29.92
C SER A 67 29.68 -0.66 -29.01
N ILE A 68 30.08 -0.72 -27.73
CA ILE A 68 29.47 -1.61 -26.75
C ILE A 68 27.98 -1.36 -26.54
N ILE A 69 27.50 -0.12 -26.72
CA ILE A 69 26.09 0.28 -26.60
C ILE A 69 25.37 0.07 -27.94
N GLN A 70 26.04 0.35 -29.06
CA GLN A 70 25.48 0.18 -30.41
C GLN A 70 25.20 -1.29 -30.77
N LEU A 71 26.07 -2.21 -30.31
CA LEU A 71 25.99 -3.63 -30.64
C LEU A 71 25.03 -4.43 -29.73
N GLN A 72 24.38 -3.81 -28.76
CA GLN A 72 23.41 -4.50 -27.90
C GLN A 72 22.10 -4.76 -28.64
N THR A 73 21.56 -5.96 -28.49
CA THR A 73 20.22 -6.33 -28.96
C THR A 73 19.20 -6.14 -27.84
N PHE A 74 17.92 -6.06 -28.21
CA PHE A 74 16.82 -6.00 -27.25
C PHE A 74 16.85 -7.17 -26.25
N GLU A 75 17.18 -8.38 -26.73
CA GLU A 75 17.32 -9.57 -25.88
C GLU A 75 18.46 -9.42 -24.87
N THR A 76 19.63 -8.94 -25.30
CA THR A 76 20.77 -8.73 -24.38
C THR A 76 20.46 -7.71 -23.30
N ILE A 77 19.78 -6.61 -23.64
CA ILE A 77 19.37 -5.58 -22.68
C ILE A 77 18.33 -6.14 -21.69
N THR A 78 17.40 -6.97 -22.17
CA THR A 78 16.42 -7.64 -21.29
C THR A 78 17.13 -8.53 -20.26
N VAL A 79 18.07 -9.36 -20.70
CA VAL A 79 18.85 -10.23 -19.80
C VAL A 79 19.69 -9.41 -18.81
N LEU A 80 20.30 -8.30 -19.24
CA LEU A 80 21.07 -7.42 -18.36
C LEU A 80 20.18 -6.73 -17.32
N SER A 81 18.99 -6.27 -17.73
CA SER A 81 17.99 -5.68 -16.85
C SER A 81 17.52 -6.67 -15.78
N GLU A 82 17.27 -7.94 -16.15
CA GLU A 82 16.92 -8.99 -15.19
C GLU A 82 18.04 -9.26 -14.18
N LYS A 83 19.30 -9.29 -14.63
CA LYS A 83 20.47 -9.47 -13.75
C LYS A 83 20.62 -8.31 -12.76
N VAL A 84 20.46 -7.07 -13.22
CA VAL A 84 20.50 -5.88 -12.35
C VAL A 84 19.36 -5.90 -11.34
N ASN A 85 18.15 -6.22 -11.78
CA ASN A 85 16.99 -6.39 -10.90
C ASN A 85 17.24 -7.46 -9.82
N LYS A 86 17.82 -8.60 -10.21
CA LYS A 86 18.18 -9.66 -9.27
C LYS A 86 19.25 -9.20 -8.28
N ALA A 87 20.27 -8.48 -8.74
CA ALA A 87 21.32 -7.93 -7.88
C ALA A 87 20.75 -6.89 -6.89
N LEU A 88 19.93 -5.96 -7.38
CA LEU A 88 19.21 -4.98 -6.56
C LEU A 88 18.37 -5.69 -5.50
N ASN A 89 17.53 -6.65 -5.87
CA ASN A 89 16.71 -7.39 -4.93
C ASN A 89 17.56 -8.14 -3.88
N ASN A 90 18.70 -8.71 -4.26
CA ASN A 90 19.60 -9.35 -3.28
C ASN A 90 20.20 -8.35 -2.28
N LEU A 91 20.48 -7.12 -2.70
CA LEU A 91 21.09 -6.07 -1.87
C LEU A 91 20.07 -5.28 -1.04
N THR A 92 18.83 -5.16 -1.52
CA THR A 92 17.77 -4.32 -0.93
C THR A 92 16.63 -5.12 -0.30
N ASN A 93 16.61 -6.46 -0.43
CA ASN A 93 15.57 -7.23 0.23
C ASN A 93 15.61 -7.02 1.75
N LYS A 94 14.43 -7.22 2.37
CA LYS A 94 14.25 -7.01 3.80
C LYS A 94 15.21 -7.83 4.66
N ARG A 95 15.51 -9.08 4.25
CA ARG A 95 16.44 -9.94 4.99
C ARG A 95 17.84 -9.34 5.01
N THR A 96 18.37 -8.92 3.86
CA THR A 96 19.68 -8.26 3.73
C THR A 96 19.71 -6.97 4.52
N GLN A 97 18.64 -6.16 4.47
CA GLN A 97 18.53 -4.95 5.28
C GLN A 97 18.52 -5.25 6.79
N HIS A 98 17.78 -6.26 7.24
CA HIS A 98 17.78 -6.69 8.63
C HIS A 98 19.15 -7.19 9.08
N LEU A 99 19.82 -8.00 8.27
CA LEU A 99 21.15 -8.54 8.56
C LEU A 99 22.21 -7.43 8.62
N HIS A 100 22.16 -6.49 7.69
CA HIS A 100 23.03 -5.31 7.70
C HIS A 100 22.81 -4.50 8.98
N ASN A 101 21.55 -4.17 9.30
CA ASN A 101 21.24 -3.40 10.50
C ASN A 101 21.62 -4.14 11.79
N LEU A 102 21.47 -5.47 11.82
CA LEU A 102 21.90 -6.31 12.93
C LEU A 102 23.42 -6.27 13.12
N LYS A 103 24.19 -6.26 12.02
CA LYS A 103 25.65 -6.19 12.05
C LYS A 103 26.15 -4.82 12.55
N HIS A 104 25.50 -3.73 12.15
CA HIS A 104 25.96 -2.37 12.43
C HIS A 104 25.28 -1.70 13.63
N SER A 105 24.21 -2.28 14.18
CA SER A 105 23.47 -1.70 15.31
C SER A 105 23.01 -2.77 16.30
N LEU A 106 23.57 -2.75 17.51
CA LEU A 106 23.19 -3.68 18.60
C LEU A 106 21.73 -3.51 19.02
N ASN A 107 21.22 -2.27 19.03
CA ASN A 107 19.85 -1.95 19.44
C ASN A 107 18.78 -2.43 18.44
N TYR A 108 19.20 -2.85 17.23
CA TYR A 108 18.26 -3.25 16.18
C TYR A 108 17.45 -4.50 16.53
N ILE A 109 18.03 -5.41 17.32
CA ILE A 109 17.35 -6.61 17.82
C ILE A 109 16.17 -6.22 18.70
N ASP A 110 16.37 -5.27 19.60
CA ASP A 110 15.33 -4.79 20.52
C ASP A 110 14.20 -4.10 19.76
N ILE A 111 14.56 -3.28 18.76
CA ILE A 111 13.59 -2.64 17.87
C ILE A 111 12.79 -3.71 17.12
N LEU A 112 13.44 -4.74 16.57
CA LEU A 112 12.77 -5.81 15.85
C LEU A 112 11.83 -6.61 16.76
N THR A 113 12.28 -6.91 17.98
CA THR A 113 11.49 -7.62 19.00
C THR A 113 10.29 -6.80 19.44
N SER A 114 10.46 -5.49 19.66
CA SER A 114 9.38 -4.57 19.99
C SER A 114 8.34 -4.49 18.87
N ASN A 115 8.78 -4.38 17.62
CA ASN A 115 7.90 -4.42 16.45
C ASN A 115 7.10 -5.73 16.37
N LEU A 116 7.75 -6.87 16.61
CA LEU A 116 7.07 -8.17 16.61
C LEU A 116 6.00 -8.24 17.72
N ASN A 117 6.34 -7.82 18.93
CA ASN A 117 5.40 -7.77 20.06
C ASN A 117 4.21 -6.83 19.76
N GLN A 118 4.47 -5.68 19.14
CA GLN A 118 3.42 -4.76 18.71
C GLN A 118 2.49 -5.42 17.68
N LYS A 119 3.04 -6.15 16.71
CA LYS A 119 2.24 -6.87 15.71
C LYS A 119 1.41 -7.99 16.34
N LEU A 120 1.96 -8.75 17.28
CA LEU A 120 1.21 -9.76 18.03
C LEU A 120 0.06 -9.14 18.83
N SER A 121 0.31 -8.03 19.54
CA SER A 121 -0.73 -7.29 20.25
C SER A 121 -1.84 -6.79 19.31
N GLN A 122 -1.49 -6.31 18.11
CA GLN A 122 -2.47 -5.90 17.10
C GLN A 122 -3.34 -7.07 16.65
N VAL A 123 -2.75 -8.25 16.42
CA VAL A 123 -3.49 -9.46 16.04
C VAL A 123 -4.52 -9.83 17.11
N ASP A 124 -4.13 -9.80 18.39
CA ASP A 124 -5.07 -10.14 19.48
C ASP A 124 -6.18 -9.10 19.63
N ARG A 125 -5.86 -7.80 19.45
CA ARG A 125 -6.87 -6.75 19.39
C ARG A 125 -7.86 -6.97 18.24
N PHE A 126 -7.39 -7.38 17.07
CA PHE A 126 -8.28 -7.67 15.94
C PHE A 126 -9.17 -8.89 16.17
N LYS A 127 -8.65 -9.94 16.83
CA LYS A 127 -9.48 -11.08 17.24
C LYS A 127 -10.59 -10.65 18.20
N ASN A 128 -10.27 -9.84 19.21
CA ASN A 128 -11.26 -9.33 20.15
C ASN A 128 -12.28 -8.40 19.47
N CYS A 129 -11.81 -7.53 18.57
CA CYS A 129 -12.68 -6.66 17.77
C CYS A 129 -13.68 -7.48 16.93
N LYS A 130 -13.20 -8.56 16.30
CA LYS A 130 -14.06 -9.47 15.54
C LYS A 130 -15.19 -10.04 16.41
N ILE A 131 -14.86 -10.57 17.59
CA ILE A 131 -15.85 -11.14 18.51
C ILE A 131 -16.88 -10.08 18.93
N THR A 132 -16.43 -8.88 19.29
CA THR A 132 -17.32 -7.77 19.66
C THR A 132 -18.24 -7.37 18.51
N LEU A 133 -17.73 -7.32 17.28
CA LEU A 133 -18.53 -7.02 16.09
C LEU A 133 -19.56 -8.12 15.80
N GLU A 134 -19.19 -9.39 15.93
CA GLU A 134 -20.11 -10.52 15.78
C GLU A 134 -21.26 -10.45 16.79
N ASN A 135 -20.97 -10.15 18.06
CA ASN A 135 -22.00 -9.93 19.09
C ASN A 135 -22.90 -8.75 18.76
N LYS A 136 -22.32 -7.62 18.33
CA LYS A 136 -23.07 -6.42 17.95
C LYS A 136 -24.00 -6.67 16.76
N ILE A 137 -23.55 -7.45 15.77
CA ILE A 137 -24.39 -7.87 14.64
C ILE A 137 -25.61 -8.67 15.14
N VAL A 138 -25.41 -9.60 16.07
CA VAL A 138 -26.50 -10.42 16.64
C VAL A 138 -27.49 -9.54 17.43
N GLU A 139 -26.98 -8.61 18.23
CA GLU A 139 -27.81 -7.67 19.00
C GLU A 139 -28.63 -6.75 18.09
N THR A 140 -27.98 -6.11 17.11
CA THR A 140 -28.67 -5.24 16.15
C THR A 140 -29.73 -6.01 15.36
N HIS A 141 -29.46 -7.25 14.94
CA HIS A 141 -30.50 -8.08 14.30
C HIS A 141 -31.68 -8.38 15.24
N ARG A 142 -31.42 -8.60 16.53
CA ARG A 142 -32.51 -8.79 17.51
C ARG A 142 -33.32 -7.52 17.68
N GLU A 143 -32.69 -6.34 17.69
CA GLU A 143 -33.38 -5.05 17.77
C GLU A 143 -34.21 -4.77 16.53
N ILE A 144 -33.67 -4.99 15.33
CA ILE A 144 -34.39 -4.87 14.06
C ILE A 144 -35.68 -5.72 14.12
N LYS A 145 -35.57 -6.99 14.50
CA LYS A 145 -36.75 -7.88 14.62
C LYS A 145 -37.80 -7.39 15.63
N LYS A 146 -37.39 -6.70 16.69
CA LYS A 146 -38.34 -6.11 17.66
C LYS A 146 -39.04 -4.90 17.04
N ILE A 147 -38.29 -4.04 16.36
CA ILE A 147 -38.80 -2.83 15.72
C ILE A 147 -39.76 -3.21 14.58
N GLU A 148 -39.41 -4.19 13.75
CA GLU A 148 -40.28 -4.71 12.67
C GLU A 148 -41.66 -5.11 13.20
N LYS A 149 -41.72 -5.84 14.32
CA LYS A 149 -42.99 -6.22 14.95
C LYS A 149 -43.79 -5.02 15.45
N MET A 150 -43.12 -4.01 16.01
CA MET A 150 -43.78 -2.78 16.45
C MET A 150 -44.33 -1.98 15.26
N VAL A 151 -43.58 -1.92 14.17
CA VAL A 151 -43.99 -1.27 12.92
C VAL A 151 -45.20 -1.99 12.33
N GLU A 152 -45.21 -3.32 12.29
CA GLU A 152 -46.35 -4.11 11.82
C GLU A 152 -47.62 -3.83 12.64
N LEU A 153 -47.51 -3.83 13.98
CA LEU A 153 -48.62 -3.50 14.87
C LEU A 153 -49.13 -2.07 14.66
N LEU A 154 -48.21 -1.11 14.48
CA LEU A 154 -48.55 0.29 14.23
C LEU A 154 -49.33 0.42 12.92
N ILE A 155 -48.86 -0.23 11.83
CA ILE A 155 -49.55 -0.25 10.54
C ILE A 155 -50.96 -0.82 10.67
N MET A 156 -51.14 -1.93 11.41
CA MET A 156 -52.47 -2.50 11.65
C MET A 156 -53.40 -1.50 12.34
N LYS A 157 -52.95 -0.87 13.43
CA LYS A 157 -53.72 0.13 14.17
C LYS A 157 -54.03 1.37 13.34
N THR A 158 -53.09 1.83 12.52
CA THR A 158 -53.32 2.99 11.65
C THR A 158 -54.35 2.68 10.56
N LYS A 159 -54.36 1.47 9.99
CA LYS A 159 -55.40 1.03 9.05
C LYS A 159 -56.77 0.92 9.71
N GLU A 160 -56.83 0.39 10.94
CA GLU A 160 -58.08 0.34 11.71
C GLU A 160 -58.62 1.75 11.99
N LEU A 161 -57.77 2.66 12.45
CA LEU A 161 -58.13 4.05 12.68
C LEU A 161 -58.59 4.74 11.39
N GLN A 162 -57.90 4.51 10.28
CA GLN A 162 -58.29 5.03 8.97
C GLN A 162 -59.70 4.56 8.58
N LYS A 163 -60.03 3.28 8.82
CA LYS A 163 -61.38 2.74 8.57
C LYS A 163 -62.42 3.39 9.48
N ASN A 164 -62.15 3.49 10.78
CA ASN A 164 -63.06 4.13 11.73
C ASN A 164 -63.36 5.60 11.36
N ILE A 165 -62.35 6.34 10.90
CA ILE A 165 -62.53 7.72 10.42
C ILE A 165 -63.35 7.75 9.12
N GLN A 166 -63.12 6.82 8.19
CA GLN A 166 -63.91 6.72 6.95
C GLN A 166 -65.39 6.44 7.24
N ASP A 167 -65.66 5.53 8.17
CA ASP A 167 -67.01 5.18 8.60
C ASP A 167 -67.70 6.38 9.27
N ASP A 168 -67.01 7.08 10.18
CA ASP A 168 -67.54 8.29 10.85
C ASP A 168 -67.85 9.44 9.86
N ILE A 169 -66.95 9.68 8.91
CA ILE A 169 -67.21 10.67 7.84
C ILE A 169 -68.38 10.21 6.97
N SER A 170 -68.48 8.92 6.62
CA SER A 170 -69.59 8.42 5.79
C SER A 170 -70.96 8.66 6.42
N VAL A 171 -71.09 8.47 7.74
CA VAL A 171 -72.31 8.79 8.51
C VAL A 171 -72.67 10.26 8.35
N LYS A 172 -71.68 11.16 8.50
CA LYS A 172 -71.87 12.61 8.38
C LYS A 172 -72.30 13.05 6.96
N TYR A 173 -71.92 12.29 5.94
CA TYR A 173 -72.24 12.55 4.52
C TYR A 173 -73.34 11.63 3.97
N LYS A 174 -74.34 11.27 4.79
CA LYS A 174 -75.56 10.55 4.37
C LYS A 174 -75.26 9.20 3.69
N GLY A 175 -74.26 8.47 4.18
CA GLY A 175 -73.93 7.11 3.71
C GLY A 175 -73.16 7.05 2.39
N ARG A 176 -72.59 8.17 1.92
CA ARG A 176 -71.68 8.14 0.76
C ARG A 176 -70.36 7.49 1.16
N LYS A 177 -69.83 6.61 0.31
CA LYS A 177 -68.53 5.95 0.55
C LYS A 177 -67.39 6.97 0.50
N VAL A 178 -66.57 7.01 1.54
CA VAL A 178 -65.40 7.89 1.65
C VAL A 178 -64.14 7.03 1.79
N ASN A 179 -63.14 7.29 0.96
CA ASN A 179 -61.83 6.63 1.03
C ASN A 179 -60.76 7.70 1.28
N ILE A 180 -60.00 7.56 2.34
CA ILE A 180 -58.83 8.40 2.63
C ILE A 180 -57.65 7.88 1.80
N VAL A 181 -57.12 8.70 0.90
CA VAL A 181 -55.96 8.39 0.05
C VAL A 181 -54.65 8.86 0.68
N GLY A 182 -53.55 8.13 0.47
CA GLY A 182 -52.21 8.46 1.03
C GLY A 182 -51.84 7.77 2.35
N GLY A 183 -52.45 6.62 2.66
CA GLY A 183 -52.14 5.85 3.87
C GLY A 183 -50.80 5.09 3.83
N ILE A 184 -50.34 4.65 5.00
CA ILE A 184 -49.08 3.90 5.17
C ILE A 184 -49.19 2.56 4.40
N THR A 185 -48.43 2.45 3.31
CA THR A 185 -48.33 1.22 2.52
C THR A 185 -46.94 0.62 2.75
N VAL A 186 -46.88 -0.68 2.97
CA VAL A 186 -45.64 -1.44 3.25
C VAL A 186 -44.67 -1.25 2.08
N ILE A 187 -43.42 -0.89 2.37
CA ILE A 187 -42.27 -1.00 1.45
C ILE A 187 -41.64 -2.36 1.66
#